data_AF-A0A7S0IRD0-F1
#
_entry.id   AF-A0A7S0IRD0-F1
#
_cell.length_a   1.000
_cell.length_b   1.000
_cell.length_c   1.000
_cell.angle_alpha   90.00
_cell.angle_beta   90.00
_cell.angle_gamma   90.00
#
_symmetry.space_group_name_H-M   'P 1'
#
loop_
_entity.id
_entity.type
_entity.pdbx_description
1 polymer ?
#
loop_
_entity_poly.entity_id
_entity_poly.type
_entity_poly.pdbx_seq_one_letter_code
_entity_poly.pdbx_strand_id
1 'polypeptide(L)'
;VRHAFGSFRDVLREVTYSPMMGSYLTYQGNRAHAAGGKFPDENFAREVMQLFTIGMYKLLPNGTVQMDGAGHPVETYTNADIMDFAKVFTGFDEQPSRSNVESIGISRRRPDMNENDIDPMLIKVQYKDVFPKRGLDGVYLGDTYPLC
;
A
#
# COMPACT_ATOMS: atom_id res chain seq x y z
N VAL A 1 14.86 -12.34 14.33
CA VAL A 1 14.48 -11.23 13.42
C VAL A 1 14.11 -11.82 12.07
N ARG A 2 12.87 -11.65 11.59
CA ARG A 2 12.47 -12.06 10.23
C ARG A 2 12.97 -11.04 9.22
N HIS A 3 13.26 -11.47 7.99
CA HIS A 3 13.70 -10.61 6.87
C HIS A 3 14.99 -9.78 7.08
N ALA A 4 15.82 -10.10 8.07
CA ALA A 4 17.09 -9.38 8.32
C ALA A 4 18.06 -9.39 7.12
N PHE A 5 18.04 -10.48 6.34
CA PHE A 5 18.78 -10.63 5.08
C PHE A 5 17.82 -10.81 3.89
N GLY A 6 16.56 -10.43 4.06
CA GLY A 6 15.52 -10.55 3.03
C GLY A 6 15.56 -9.38 2.03
N SER A 7 14.67 -9.43 1.05
CA SER A 7 14.51 -8.32 0.11
C SER A 7 13.55 -7.27 0.67
N PHE A 8 13.67 -6.03 0.19
CA PHE A 8 12.69 -4.97 0.49
C PHE A 8 11.25 -5.41 0.15
N ARG A 9 11.08 -6.20 -0.92
CA ARG A 9 9.80 -6.77 -1.31
C ARG A 9 9.18 -7.64 -0.21
N ASP A 10 9.99 -8.41 0.52
CA ASP A 10 9.49 -9.29 1.57
C ASP A 10 9.01 -8.47 2.78
N VAL A 11 9.79 -7.45 3.17
CA VAL A 11 9.42 -6.53 4.25
C VAL A 11 8.14 -5.76 3.89
N LEU A 12 8.09 -5.19 2.68
CA LEU A 12 6.92 -4.46 2.22
C LEU A 12 5.67 -5.36 2.18
N ARG A 13 5.82 -6.62 1.75
CA ARG A 13 4.72 -7.59 1.76
C ARG A 13 4.23 -7.85 3.19
N GLU A 14 5.12 -8.15 4.13
CA GLU A 14 4.69 -8.44 5.51
C GLU A 14 3.98 -7.24 6.14
N VAL A 15 4.51 -6.03 5.94
CA VAL A 15 3.91 -4.78 6.44
C VAL A 15 2.55 -4.48 5.79
N THR A 16 2.40 -4.72 4.48
CA THR A 16 1.14 -4.49 3.76
C THR A 16 0.01 -5.42 4.22
N TYR A 17 0.34 -6.60 4.73
CA TYR A 17 -0.64 -7.55 5.25
C TYR A 17 -0.89 -7.37 6.76
N SER A 18 -0.22 -6.41 7.42
CA SER A 18 -0.43 -6.17 8.85
C SER A 18 -1.73 -5.39 9.10
N PRO A 19 -2.68 -5.89 9.90
CA PRO A 19 -3.92 -5.17 10.23
C PRO A 19 -3.64 -3.85 10.96
N MET A 20 -2.64 -3.83 11.85
CA MET A 20 -2.18 -2.60 12.52
C MET A 20 -1.73 -1.52 11.53
N MET A 21 -0.97 -1.91 10.49
CA MET A 21 -0.56 -0.98 9.44
C MET A 21 -1.75 -0.56 8.57
N GLY A 22 -2.66 -1.50 8.29
CA GLY A 22 -3.94 -1.28 7.60
C GLY A 22 -4.75 -0.16 8.21
N SER A 23 -4.88 -0.19 9.54
CA SER A 23 -5.56 0.84 10.33
C SER A 23 -4.74 2.13 10.39
N TYR A 24 -3.42 2.05 10.64
CA TYR A 24 -2.53 3.21 10.76
C TYR A 24 -2.50 4.10 9.50
N LEU A 25 -2.47 3.50 8.31
CA LEU A 25 -2.43 4.20 7.02
C LEU A 25 -3.75 4.06 6.23
N THR A 26 -4.84 3.76 6.93
CA THR A 26 -6.23 3.83 6.48
C THR A 26 -6.57 3.07 5.19
N TYR A 27 -5.81 2.04 4.83
CA TYR A 27 -6.08 1.22 3.63
C TYR A 27 -6.83 -0.08 3.95
N GLN A 28 -7.07 -0.38 5.23
CA GLN A 28 -7.97 -1.44 5.63
C GLN A 28 -9.41 -1.16 5.16
N GLY A 29 -10.04 -2.15 4.52
CA GLY A 29 -11.37 -2.03 3.95
C GLY A 29 -11.43 -1.12 2.71
N ASN A 30 -10.28 -0.65 2.19
CA ASN A 30 -10.23 0.21 1.01
C ASN A 30 -10.77 -0.54 -0.22
N ARG A 31 -11.61 0.13 -1.01
CA ARG A 31 -12.33 -0.49 -2.13
C ARG A 31 -11.94 0.16 -3.44
N ALA A 32 -11.85 -0.65 -4.48
CA ALA A 32 -11.76 -0.16 -5.85
C ALA A 32 -12.93 0.78 -6.17
N HIS A 33 -12.69 1.74 -7.08
CA HIS A 33 -13.73 2.67 -7.51
C HIS A 33 -14.96 1.95 -8.07
N ALA A 34 -14.75 0.90 -8.87
CA ALA A 34 -15.82 0.08 -9.41
C ALA A 34 -16.66 -0.64 -8.34
N ALA A 35 -16.09 -0.91 -7.16
CA ALA A 35 -16.77 -1.62 -6.07
C ALA A 35 -17.39 -0.66 -5.03
N GLY A 36 -16.80 0.51 -4.81
CA GLY A 36 -17.19 1.46 -3.77
C GLY A 36 -17.79 2.78 -4.26
N GLY A 37 -17.73 3.08 -5.56
CA GLY A 37 -18.19 4.34 -6.15
C GLY A 37 -17.35 5.58 -5.78
N LYS A 38 -16.25 5.39 -5.04
CA LYS A 38 -15.32 6.44 -4.59
C LYS A 38 -13.90 6.07 -4.97
N PHE A 39 -13.03 7.05 -5.15
CA PHE A 39 -11.63 6.76 -5.38
C PHE A 39 -11.03 6.06 -4.14
N PRO A 40 -10.12 5.08 -4.34
CA PRO A 40 -9.42 4.43 -3.24
C PRO A 40 -8.65 5.43 -2.37
N ASP A 41 -8.51 5.12 -1.08
CA ASP A 41 -7.59 5.84 -0.20
C ASP A 41 -6.15 5.67 -0.70
N GLU A 42 -5.43 6.79 -0.80
CA GLU A 42 -4.08 6.89 -1.35
C GLU A 42 -2.98 6.98 -0.29
N ASN A 43 -3.33 7.15 1.00
CA ASN A 43 -2.37 7.44 2.06
C ASN A 43 -1.25 6.40 2.11
N PHE A 44 -1.58 5.11 2.15
CA PHE A 44 -0.55 4.06 2.18
C PHE A 44 0.39 4.11 0.96
N ALA A 45 -0.16 4.32 -0.23
CA ALA A 45 0.64 4.42 -1.46
C ALA A 45 1.56 5.65 -1.42
N ARG A 46 1.03 6.79 -0.97
CA ARG A 46 1.75 8.04 -0.78
C ARG A 46 2.89 7.88 0.22
N GLU A 47 2.63 7.33 1.40
CA GLU A 47 3.67 7.16 2.44
C GLU A 47 4.76 6.17 2.02
N VAL A 48 4.40 5.08 1.35
CA VAL A 48 5.38 4.13 0.80
C VAL A 48 6.33 4.82 -0.17
N MET A 49 5.82 5.63 -1.10
CA MET A 49 6.66 6.34 -2.06
C MET A 49 7.43 7.50 -1.42
N GLN A 50 6.73 8.34 -0.64
CA GLN A 50 7.25 9.60 -0.15
C GLN A 50 8.20 9.45 1.04
N LEU A 51 7.85 8.63 2.03
CA LEU A 51 8.59 8.56 3.29
C LEU A 51 9.43 7.29 3.42
N PHE A 52 8.98 6.17 2.85
CA PHE A 52 9.65 4.88 3.09
C PHE A 52 10.58 4.42 1.97
N THR A 53 10.52 5.02 0.78
CA THR A 53 11.32 4.56 -0.37
C THR A 53 12.00 5.68 -1.15
N ILE A 54 11.32 6.25 -2.14
CA ILE A 54 11.93 7.01 -3.23
C ILE A 54 12.02 8.52 -2.95
N GLY A 55 11.17 9.04 -2.07
CA GLY A 55 11.14 10.46 -1.73
C GLY A 55 10.45 11.34 -2.78
N MET A 56 10.28 12.62 -2.46
CA MET A 56 9.56 13.58 -3.31
C MET A 56 10.32 13.97 -4.58
N TYR A 57 11.65 14.02 -4.54
CA TYR A 57 12.48 14.52 -5.63
C TYR A 57 13.51 13.50 -6.08
N LYS A 58 13.78 13.49 -7.39
CA LYS A 58 14.83 12.66 -7.99
C LYS A 58 16.19 13.15 -7.53
N LEU A 59 17.07 12.20 -7.24
CA LEU A 59 18.45 12.46 -6.83
C LEU A 59 19.41 12.00 -7.93
N LEU A 60 20.46 12.79 -8.13
CA LEU A 60 21.62 12.40 -8.91
C LEU A 60 22.44 11.32 -8.15
N PRO A 61 23.35 10.57 -8.80
CA PRO A 61 24.14 9.53 -8.15
C PRO A 61 25.01 10.01 -6.97
N ASN A 62 25.31 11.31 -6.92
CA ASN A 62 26.03 11.97 -5.83
C ASN A 62 25.11 12.39 -4.66
N GLY A 63 23.81 12.08 -4.71
CA GLY A 63 22.82 12.40 -3.69
C GLY A 63 22.22 13.80 -3.77
N THR A 64 22.65 14.65 -4.71
CA THR A 64 22.07 16.00 -4.86
C THR A 64 20.77 15.94 -5.67
N VAL A 65 19.81 16.83 -5.36
CA VAL A 65 18.54 16.93 -6.08
C VAL A 65 18.77 17.22 -7.56
N GLN A 66 18.12 16.46 -8.42
CA GLN A 66 18.11 16.69 -9.85
C GLN A 66 17.23 17.90 -10.17
N MET A 67 17.77 18.86 -10.91
CA MET A 67 17.04 20.04 -11.37
C MET A 67 16.62 19.87 -12.83
N ASP A 68 15.47 20.46 -13.20
CA ASP A 68 15.03 20.58 -14.58
C ASP A 68 15.78 21.72 -15.33
N GLY A 69 15.45 21.93 -16.60
CA GLY A 69 16.03 23.00 -17.40
C GLY A 69 15.65 24.43 -16.96
N ALA A 70 14.67 24.57 -16.05
CA ALA A 70 14.23 25.83 -15.47
C ALA A 70 14.79 26.07 -14.04
N GLY A 71 15.54 25.11 -13.50
CA GLY A 71 16.14 25.19 -12.16
C GLY A 71 15.22 24.69 -11.03
N HIS A 72 14.11 24.03 -11.34
CA HIS A 72 13.23 23.42 -10.33
C HIS A 72 13.61 21.96 -10.04
N PRO A 73 13.44 21.48 -8.79
CA PRO A 73 13.57 20.07 -8.46
C PRO A 73 12.65 19.19 -9.33
N VAL A 74 13.20 18.10 -9.87
CA VAL A 74 12.40 17.11 -10.61
C VAL A 74 11.69 16.19 -9.60
N GLU A 75 10.36 16.19 -9.61
CA GLU A 75 9.55 15.29 -8.78
C GLU A 75 9.75 13.82 -9.18
N THR A 76 9.72 12.93 -8.20
CA THR A 76 9.89 11.49 -8.44
C THR A 76 8.63 10.84 -9.01
N TYR A 77 7.47 11.35 -8.62
CA TYR A 77 6.15 10.84 -9.00
C TYR A 77 5.16 12.02 -9.07
N THR A 78 4.06 11.80 -9.75
CA THR A 78 2.93 12.73 -9.81
C THR A 78 1.78 12.23 -8.92
N ASN A 79 0.77 13.06 -8.70
CA ASN A 79 -0.44 12.62 -8.01
C ASN A 79 -1.20 11.53 -8.78
N ALA A 80 -1.07 11.49 -10.12
CA ALA A 80 -1.68 10.43 -10.93
C ALA A 80 -1.03 9.07 -10.63
N ASP A 81 0.28 9.04 -10.42
CA ASP A 81 1.00 7.82 -10.05
C ASP A 81 0.54 7.34 -8.67
N ILE A 82 0.46 8.23 -7.68
CA ILE A 82 -0.06 7.91 -6.34
C ILE A 82 -1.45 7.23 -6.42
N MET A 83 -2.35 7.79 -7.23
CA MET A 83 -3.70 7.25 -7.42
C MET A 83 -3.70 5.89 -8.12
N ASP A 84 -2.79 5.66 -9.06
CA ASP A 84 -2.63 4.35 -9.71
C ASP A 84 -2.03 3.31 -8.76
N PHE A 85 -1.07 3.70 -7.91
CA PHE A 85 -0.54 2.83 -6.86
C PHE A 85 -1.57 2.54 -5.76
N ALA A 86 -2.44 3.49 -5.41
CA ALA A 86 -3.52 3.29 -4.45
C ALA A 86 -4.44 2.12 -4.82
N LYS A 87 -4.68 1.93 -6.13
CA LYS A 87 -5.46 0.78 -6.65
C LYS A 87 -4.84 -0.56 -6.27
N VAL A 88 -3.51 -0.65 -6.15
CA VAL A 88 -2.80 -1.88 -5.74
C VAL A 88 -3.20 -2.29 -4.33
N PHE A 89 -3.47 -1.32 -3.45
CA PHE A 89 -3.77 -1.54 -2.02
C PHE A 89 -5.26 -1.60 -1.71
N THR A 90 -6.11 -1.75 -2.73
CA THR A 90 -7.52 -2.06 -2.55
C THR A 90 -7.75 -3.51 -2.16
N GLY A 91 -8.85 -3.78 -1.47
CA GLY A 91 -9.34 -5.11 -1.12
C GLY A 91 -8.72 -5.74 0.12
N PHE A 92 -7.77 -5.09 0.78
CA PHE A 92 -7.25 -5.57 2.07
C PHE A 92 -8.28 -5.38 3.16
N ASP A 93 -8.59 -6.42 3.91
CA ASP A 93 -9.54 -6.36 5.01
C ASP A 93 -9.17 -7.35 6.10
N GLU A 94 -9.61 -7.07 7.32
CA GLU A 94 -9.41 -7.95 8.46
C GLU A 94 -10.09 -9.30 8.24
N GLN A 95 -9.48 -10.32 8.83
CA GLN A 95 -10.08 -11.64 8.91
C GLN A 95 -10.80 -11.82 10.26
N PRO A 96 -11.76 -12.75 10.38
CA PRO A 96 -12.42 -13.01 11.65
C PRO A 96 -11.41 -13.40 12.75
N SER A 97 -11.63 -12.93 13.98
CA SER A 97 -10.83 -13.33 15.14
C SER A 97 -10.93 -14.84 15.40
N ARG A 98 -9.84 -15.43 15.90
CA ARG A 98 -9.79 -16.84 16.30
C ARG A 98 -10.22 -17.00 17.76
N SER A 99 -10.97 -18.07 18.06
CA SER A 99 -11.50 -18.32 19.42
C SER A 99 -10.43 -18.55 20.49
N ASN A 100 -9.17 -18.81 20.11
CA ASN A 100 -8.04 -19.06 21.01
C ASN A 100 -7.13 -17.82 21.18
N VAL A 101 -7.57 -16.66 20.72
CA VAL A 101 -6.88 -15.38 20.90
C VAL A 101 -7.69 -14.56 21.90
N GLU A 102 -7.06 -14.19 23.00
CA GLU A 102 -7.66 -13.30 23.99
C GLU A 102 -7.83 -11.89 23.38
N SER A 103 -9.07 -11.51 23.07
CA SER A 103 -9.41 -10.12 22.75
C SER A 103 -9.48 -9.31 24.04
N ILE A 104 -8.31 -8.97 24.59
CA ILE A 104 -8.22 -8.17 25.82
C ILE A 104 -8.66 -6.73 25.50
N GLY A 105 -9.93 -6.42 25.79
CA GLY A 105 -10.33 -5.09 26.26
C GLY A 105 -10.51 -3.94 25.25
N ILE A 106 -10.28 -4.10 23.95
CA ILE A 106 -10.61 -3.05 22.95
C ILE A 106 -12.10 -3.08 22.54
N SER A 107 -12.80 -4.19 22.83
CA SER A 107 -14.23 -4.39 22.53
C SER A 107 -15.21 -3.43 23.23
N ARG A 108 -14.73 -2.52 24.10
CA ARG A 108 -15.58 -1.46 24.70
C ARG A 108 -15.79 -0.25 23.78
N ARG A 109 -15.00 -0.08 22.72
CA ARG A 109 -15.13 1.06 21.78
C ARG A 109 -15.94 0.72 20.53
N ARG A 110 -15.97 -0.56 20.13
CA ARG A 110 -16.74 -1.12 19.01
C ARG A 110 -17.18 -2.56 19.35
N PRO A 111 -18.37 -2.78 19.91
CA PRO A 111 -18.83 -4.11 20.32
C PRO A 111 -19.26 -5.02 19.14
N ASP A 112 -19.21 -4.50 17.91
CA ASP A 112 -19.60 -5.17 16.66
C ASP A 112 -18.43 -5.69 15.83
N MET A 113 -17.18 -5.39 16.20
CA MET A 113 -15.99 -5.83 15.48
C MET A 113 -15.19 -6.84 16.29
N ASN A 114 -15.17 -8.08 15.80
CA ASN A 114 -14.12 -9.05 16.09
C ASN A 114 -12.84 -8.54 15.41
N GLU A 115 -12.14 -7.59 16.03
CA GLU A 115 -10.87 -7.05 15.53
C GLU A 115 -9.81 -8.17 15.59
N ASN A 116 -9.25 -8.52 14.44
CA ASN A 116 -8.14 -9.47 14.36
C ASN A 116 -6.86 -8.72 13.99
N ASP A 117 -6.21 -8.21 15.04
CA ASP A 117 -4.99 -7.41 14.94
C ASP A 117 -3.71 -8.24 14.84
N ILE A 118 -3.83 -9.56 14.97
CA ILE A 118 -2.67 -10.47 15.05
C ILE A 118 -2.43 -11.12 13.70
N ASP A 119 -3.49 -11.63 13.08
CA ASP A 119 -3.37 -12.41 11.87
C ASP A 119 -3.35 -11.49 10.64
N PRO A 120 -2.61 -11.86 9.57
CA PRO A 120 -2.48 -11.02 8.39
C PRO A 120 -3.83 -10.78 7.69
N MET A 121 -4.07 -9.56 7.20
CA MET A 121 -5.27 -9.21 6.45
C MET A 121 -5.45 -10.10 5.21
N LEU A 122 -6.70 -10.29 4.79
CA LEU A 122 -7.04 -11.03 3.58
C LEU A 122 -7.42 -10.08 2.44
N ILE A 123 -7.22 -10.53 1.21
CA ILE A 123 -7.69 -9.80 0.03
C ILE A 123 -9.12 -10.24 -0.28
N LYS A 124 -10.08 -9.34 -0.07
CA LYS A 124 -11.45 -9.45 -0.58
C LYS A 124 -11.45 -9.12 -2.07
N VAL A 125 -11.47 -10.16 -2.90
CA VAL A 125 -11.43 -10.06 -4.38
C VAL A 125 -12.52 -9.12 -4.92
N GLN A 126 -13.70 -9.12 -4.32
CA GLN A 126 -14.83 -8.24 -4.68
C GLN A 126 -14.54 -6.74 -4.51
N TYR A 127 -13.56 -6.36 -3.68
CA TYR A 127 -13.16 -4.98 -3.45
C TYR A 127 -11.82 -4.65 -4.12
N LYS A 128 -11.18 -5.63 -4.77
CA LYS A 128 -9.90 -5.47 -5.44
C LYS A 128 -10.09 -4.77 -6.78
N ASP A 129 -9.21 -3.83 -7.08
CA ASP A 129 -9.16 -3.20 -8.39
C ASP A 129 -8.56 -4.18 -9.41
N VAL A 130 -9.32 -4.51 -10.45
CA VAL A 130 -8.93 -5.47 -11.49
C VAL A 130 -8.30 -4.81 -12.72
N PHE A 131 -8.32 -3.48 -12.80
CA PHE A 131 -7.82 -2.75 -13.96
C PHE A 131 -6.28 -2.72 -13.97
N PRO A 132 -5.65 -2.53 -15.16
CA PRO A 132 -4.21 -2.33 -15.26
C PRO A 132 -3.73 -1.18 -14.37
N LYS A 133 -2.62 -1.39 -13.66
CA LYS A 133 -1.95 -0.35 -12.85
C LYS A 133 -0.67 0.06 -13.55
N ARG A 134 -0.41 1.36 -13.63
CA ARG A 134 0.79 1.90 -14.26
C ARG A 134 1.95 1.94 -13.26
N GLY A 135 3.16 1.65 -13.72
CA GLY A 135 4.41 1.86 -13.01
C GLY A 135 4.94 3.29 -13.20
N LEU A 136 5.98 3.65 -12.43
CA LEU A 136 6.63 4.98 -12.52
C LEU A 136 7.36 5.22 -13.85
N ASP A 137 7.66 4.16 -14.58
CA ASP A 137 8.24 4.17 -15.93
C ASP A 137 7.18 4.37 -17.03
N GLY A 138 5.90 4.46 -16.65
CA GLY A 138 4.78 4.60 -17.58
C GLY A 138 4.27 3.28 -18.18
N VAL A 139 4.88 2.15 -17.84
CA VAL A 139 4.50 0.80 -18.32
C VAL A 139 3.45 0.20 -17.39
N TYR A 140 2.49 -0.59 -17.89
CA TYR A 140 1.53 -1.26 -17.01
C TYR A 140 2.10 -2.55 -16.41
N LEU A 141 1.74 -2.78 -15.15
CA LEU A 141 1.99 -4.05 -14.46
C LEU A 141 1.30 -5.19 -15.21
N GLY A 142 2.10 -6.12 -15.74
CA GLY A 142 1.63 -7.29 -16.49
C GLY A 142 1.74 -7.18 -18.00
N ASP A 143 2.16 -6.03 -18.54
CA ASP A 143 2.43 -5.87 -19.99
C ASP A 143 3.73 -6.53 -20.43
N THR A 144 4.64 -6.79 -19.49
CA THR A 144 5.88 -7.52 -19.75
C THR A 144 5.65 -9.03 -19.64
N TYR A 145 6.28 -9.81 -20.53
CA TYR A 145 6.29 -11.27 -20.43
C TYR A 145 6.80 -11.68 -19.04
N PRO A 146 6.12 -12.61 -18.33
CA PRO A 146 6.67 -13.15 -17.10
C PRO A 146 8.03 -13.75 -17.43
N LEU A 147 9.09 -13.23 -16.81
CA LEU A 147 10.41 -13.81 -16.92
C LEU A 147 10.36 -15.18 -16.23
N CYS A 148 10.47 -16.23 -17.04
CA CYS A 148 10.53 -17.62 -16.62
C CYS A 148 11.75 -17.89 -15.74
#